data_AF-A0A7K4AMX7-F1
#
_entry.id   AF-A0A7K4AMX7-F1
#
_cell.length_a   1.000
_cell.length_b   1.000
_cell.length_c   1.000
_cell.angle_alpha   90.00
_cell.angle_beta   90.00
_cell.angle_gamma   90.00
#
_symmetry.space_group_name_H-M   'P 1'
#
loop_
_entity.id
_entity.type
_entity.pdbx_description
1 polymer ?
#
loop_
_entity_poly.entity_id
_entity_poly.type
_entity_poly.pdbx_seq_one_letter_code
_entity_poly.pdbx_strand_id
1 'polypeptide(L)'
;MSAPQWDLSELVDSTELDRLKKDLEAMVEDVRRFADRYRGRIADLDPSGLRDMLQEKDELALRYEGPESYCSLRFAADMTDPVSNSLNSALMRAGTEASQALAFVSIELGKLLLARPELIEEPILADYKHYLERRAKAAPHLLSEAEEKVILAKDQNGLFTLSRLQSKWLSTRTFDVVIDGEARSLSMGEVYAYMYDPDRATRRAVYESIHTTIRRDELLWADILKAIVNDHAAMCKLRRYSSPLEPSLLVNDVEADAV
;
A
#
# COMPACT_ATOMS: atom_id res chain seq x y z
N MET A 1 29.20 12.60 -17.45
CA MET A 1 29.19 11.21 -16.94
C MET A 1 27.77 10.93 -16.48
N SER A 2 27.13 9.87 -16.98
CA SER A 2 25.80 9.48 -16.49
C SER A 2 25.91 9.05 -15.03
N ALA A 3 24.91 9.36 -14.22
CA ALA A 3 24.80 8.79 -12.88
C ALA A 3 24.77 7.25 -12.97
N PRO A 4 25.34 6.52 -12.00
CA PRO A 4 25.22 5.07 -11.95
C PRO A 4 23.75 4.67 -11.88
N GLN A 5 23.38 3.66 -12.67
CA GLN A 5 22.03 3.09 -12.70
C GLN A 5 22.07 1.68 -12.12
N TRP A 6 21.00 1.27 -11.45
CA TRP A 6 20.83 -0.12 -11.04
C TRP A 6 20.66 -1.01 -12.26
N ASP A 7 21.28 -2.18 -12.23
CA ASP A 7 20.99 -3.22 -13.19
C ASP A 7 19.78 -4.03 -12.71
N LEU A 8 18.61 -3.72 -13.26
CA LEU A 8 17.37 -4.40 -12.92
C LEU A 8 17.19 -5.71 -13.69
N SER A 9 18.02 -5.99 -14.71
CA SER A 9 17.85 -7.19 -15.54
C SER A 9 18.06 -8.48 -14.75
N GLU A 10 18.84 -8.44 -13.66
CA GLU A 10 19.03 -9.55 -12.73
C GLU A 10 17.73 -10.03 -12.04
N LEU A 11 16.66 -9.24 -12.09
CA LEU A 11 15.36 -9.60 -11.51
C LEU A 11 14.48 -10.45 -12.43
N VAL A 12 14.80 -10.51 -13.73
CA VAL A 12 13.91 -11.08 -14.75
C VAL A 12 14.68 -11.81 -15.84
N ASP A 13 14.12 -12.90 -16.35
CA ASP A 13 14.71 -13.62 -17.50
C ASP A 13 14.71 -12.76 -18.78
N SER A 14 13.86 -11.74 -18.85
CA SER A 14 13.74 -10.85 -19.99
C SER A 14 13.24 -9.46 -19.59
N THR A 15 13.88 -8.44 -20.15
CA THR A 15 13.47 -7.03 -20.01
C THR A 15 12.48 -6.57 -21.09
N GLU A 16 12.07 -7.47 -21.98
CA GLU A 16 11.19 -7.16 -23.11
C GLU A 16 9.76 -6.83 -22.64
N LEU A 17 9.23 -5.71 -23.13
CA LEU A 17 7.93 -5.16 -22.71
C LEU A 17 6.80 -6.20 -22.81
N ASP A 18 6.70 -6.89 -23.94
CA ASP A 18 5.62 -7.85 -24.20
C ASP A 18 5.78 -9.13 -23.38
N ARG A 19 7.03 -9.51 -23.04
CA ARG A 19 7.28 -10.66 -22.19
C ARG A 19 6.84 -10.39 -20.76
N LEU A 20 7.25 -9.25 -20.21
CA LEU A 20 6.87 -8.82 -18.86
C LEU A 20 5.35 -8.69 -18.72
N LYS A 21 4.67 -8.12 -19.73
CA LYS A 21 3.20 -8.06 -19.73
C LYS A 21 2.55 -9.44 -19.70
N LYS A 22 3.09 -10.40 -20.46
CA LYS A 22 2.61 -11.80 -20.42
C LYS A 22 2.86 -12.46 -19.07
N ASP A 23 3.99 -12.18 -18.42
CA ASP A 23 4.27 -12.72 -17.09
C ASP A 23 3.26 -12.16 -16.06
N LEU A 24 2.91 -10.87 -16.15
CA LEU A 24 1.85 -10.26 -15.32
C LEU A 24 0.44 -10.81 -15.62
N GLU A 25 0.12 -11.09 -16.89
CA GLU A 25 -1.14 -11.76 -17.27
C GLU A 25 -1.19 -13.19 -16.74
N ALA A 26 -0.07 -13.92 -16.82
CA ALA A 26 0.07 -15.26 -16.27
C ALA A 26 -0.12 -15.26 -14.76
N MET A 27 0.41 -14.27 -14.05
CA MET A 27 0.19 -14.11 -12.61
C MET A 27 -1.29 -14.07 -12.26
N VAL A 28 -2.08 -13.26 -12.96
CA VAL A 28 -3.52 -13.14 -12.71
C VAL A 28 -4.23 -14.48 -12.93
N GLU A 29 -3.86 -15.18 -14.00
CA GLU A 29 -4.47 -16.45 -14.38
C GLU A 29 -4.09 -17.58 -13.39
N ASP A 30 -2.83 -17.65 -12.96
CA ASP A 30 -2.36 -18.57 -11.92
C ASP A 30 -3.08 -18.31 -10.58
N VAL A 31 -3.20 -17.04 -10.18
CA VAL A 31 -3.93 -16.64 -8.97
C VAL A 31 -5.42 -16.98 -9.07
N ARG A 32 -6.04 -16.84 -10.25
CA ARG A 32 -7.44 -17.28 -10.47
C ARG A 32 -7.59 -18.78 -10.27
N ARG A 33 -6.67 -19.59 -10.82
CA ARG A 33 -6.71 -21.04 -10.60
C ARG A 33 -6.51 -21.43 -9.13
N PHE A 34 -5.63 -20.74 -8.42
CA PHE A 34 -5.51 -20.88 -6.97
C PHE A 34 -6.82 -20.54 -6.25
N ALA A 35 -7.43 -19.40 -6.60
CA ALA A 35 -8.69 -18.97 -6.02
C ALA A 35 -9.80 -19.98 -6.30
N ASP A 36 -9.92 -20.47 -7.54
CA ASP A 36 -10.88 -21.50 -7.90
C ASP A 36 -10.68 -22.76 -7.07
N ARG A 37 -9.43 -23.18 -6.81
CA ARG A 37 -9.11 -24.36 -6.00
C ARG A 37 -9.49 -24.23 -4.53
N TYR A 38 -9.32 -23.08 -3.90
CA TYR A 38 -9.46 -22.96 -2.45
C TYR A 38 -10.68 -22.18 -1.96
N ARG A 39 -11.28 -21.33 -2.78
CA ARG A 39 -12.42 -20.50 -2.39
C ARG A 39 -13.59 -21.35 -1.92
N GLY A 40 -14.11 -21.01 -0.74
CA GLY A 40 -15.18 -21.73 -0.06
C GLY A 40 -14.78 -23.09 0.49
N ARG A 41 -13.50 -23.48 0.44
CA ARG A 41 -12.99 -24.80 0.83
C ARG A 41 -11.91 -24.74 1.93
N ILE A 42 -11.41 -23.56 2.29
CA ILE A 42 -10.35 -23.41 3.31
C ILE A 42 -10.82 -23.97 4.67
N ALA A 43 -12.10 -23.82 5.00
CA ALA A 43 -12.66 -24.32 6.25
C ALA A 43 -12.53 -25.85 6.41
N ASP A 44 -12.49 -26.58 5.30
CA ASP A 44 -12.49 -28.05 5.27
C ASP A 44 -11.08 -28.65 5.18
N LEU A 45 -10.05 -27.81 5.01
CA LEU A 45 -8.66 -28.28 4.92
C LEU A 45 -8.21 -28.90 6.26
N ASP A 46 -7.48 -30.00 6.19
CA ASP A 46 -6.72 -30.50 7.33
C ASP A 46 -5.36 -29.75 7.45
N PRO A 47 -4.54 -29.99 8.49
CA PRO A 47 -3.26 -29.29 8.65
C PRO A 47 -2.32 -29.43 7.44
N SER A 48 -2.31 -30.60 6.78
CA SER A 48 -1.46 -30.82 5.59
C SER A 48 -1.97 -30.02 4.40
N GLY A 49 -3.28 -30.06 4.13
CA GLY A 49 -3.90 -29.31 3.05
C GLY A 49 -3.79 -27.79 3.26
N LEU A 50 -3.83 -27.33 4.52
CA LEU A 50 -3.56 -25.93 4.84
C LEU A 50 -2.11 -25.55 4.55
N ARG A 51 -1.13 -26.40 4.93
CA ARG A 51 0.28 -26.18 4.59
C ARG A 51 0.47 -26.09 3.08
N ASP A 52 -0.08 -27.05 2.34
CA ASP A 52 0.07 -27.10 0.88
C ASP A 52 -0.56 -25.87 0.20
N MET A 53 -1.70 -25.39 0.69
CA MET A 53 -2.30 -24.13 0.23
C MET A 53 -1.40 -22.93 0.49
N LEU A 54 -0.84 -22.81 1.71
CA LEU A 54 0.05 -21.70 2.08
C LEU A 54 1.33 -21.71 1.24
N GLN A 55 1.90 -22.90 1.04
CA GLN A 55 3.08 -23.09 0.19
C GLN A 55 2.78 -22.72 -1.26
N GLU A 56 1.67 -23.17 -1.84
CA GLU A 56 1.29 -22.80 -3.20
C GLU A 56 1.12 -21.28 -3.33
N LYS A 57 0.54 -20.61 -2.32
CA LYS A 57 0.42 -19.16 -2.30
C LYS A 57 1.79 -18.46 -2.28
N ASP A 58 2.76 -18.99 -1.53
CA ASP A 58 4.11 -18.42 -1.48
C ASP A 58 4.89 -18.67 -2.77
N GLU A 59 4.76 -19.86 -3.36
CA GLU A 59 5.38 -20.19 -4.66
C GLU A 59 4.84 -19.29 -5.77
N LEU A 60 3.54 -18.95 -5.74
CA LEU A 60 2.95 -17.97 -6.65
C LEU A 60 3.56 -16.58 -6.46
N ALA A 61 3.69 -16.11 -5.22
CA ALA A 61 4.31 -14.81 -4.95
C ALA A 61 5.76 -14.77 -5.43
N LEU A 62 6.55 -15.80 -5.09
CA LEU A 62 7.96 -15.92 -5.46
C LEU A 62 8.16 -15.97 -6.98
N ARG A 63 7.27 -16.67 -7.71
CA ARG A 63 7.34 -16.78 -9.18
C ARG A 63 7.24 -15.43 -9.88
N TYR A 64 6.48 -14.49 -9.33
CA TYR A 64 6.18 -13.22 -9.98
C TYR A 64 6.85 -12.00 -9.32
N GLU A 65 7.53 -12.19 -8.18
CA GLU A 65 8.26 -11.13 -7.47
C GLU A 65 9.24 -10.37 -8.38
N GLY A 66 9.99 -11.09 -9.21
CA GLY A 66 10.96 -10.52 -10.15
C GLY A 66 10.31 -9.55 -11.16
N PRO A 67 9.36 -10.02 -11.99
CA PRO A 67 8.61 -9.18 -12.92
C PRO A 67 7.90 -7.98 -12.26
N GLU A 68 7.27 -8.17 -11.09
CA GLU A 68 6.61 -7.09 -10.35
C GLU A 68 7.63 -6.03 -9.89
N SER A 69 8.73 -6.48 -9.28
CA SER A 69 9.81 -5.62 -8.80
C SER A 69 10.47 -4.86 -9.94
N TYR A 70 10.76 -5.54 -11.05
CA TYR A 70 11.33 -4.91 -12.25
C TYR A 70 10.44 -3.78 -12.77
N CYS A 71 9.14 -4.05 -12.95
CA CYS A 71 8.19 -3.06 -13.46
C CYS A 71 8.08 -1.84 -12.54
N SER A 72 8.01 -2.08 -11.22
CA SER A 72 7.89 -1.02 -10.20
C SER A 72 9.17 -0.18 -10.10
N LEU A 73 10.34 -0.82 -10.01
CA LEU A 73 11.64 -0.15 -9.89
C LEU A 73 12.00 0.62 -11.16
N ARG A 74 11.67 0.07 -12.34
CA ARG A 74 11.90 0.78 -13.61
C ARG A 74 11.05 2.05 -13.71
N PHE A 75 9.79 1.98 -13.27
CA PHE A 75 8.93 3.17 -13.19
C PHE A 75 9.45 4.19 -12.18
N ALA A 76 9.93 3.74 -11.01
CA ALA A 76 10.52 4.63 -10.01
C ALA A 76 11.80 5.31 -10.50
N ALA A 77 12.60 4.62 -11.31
CA ALA A 77 13.84 5.16 -11.89
C ALA A 77 13.57 6.25 -12.94
N ASP A 78 12.56 6.08 -13.78
CA ASP A 78 12.11 7.09 -14.73
C ASP A 78 10.61 7.01 -14.99
N MET A 79 9.86 7.93 -14.37
CA MET A 79 8.40 8.03 -14.51
C MET A 79 7.97 8.73 -15.81
N THR A 80 8.90 9.32 -16.56
CA THR A 80 8.60 10.02 -17.84
C THR A 80 8.72 9.10 -19.04
N ASP A 81 9.41 7.96 -18.90
CA ASP A 81 9.60 6.99 -19.97
C ASP A 81 8.27 6.27 -20.34
N PRO A 82 7.86 6.26 -21.62
CA PRO A 82 6.62 5.62 -22.05
C PRO A 82 6.57 4.11 -21.77
N VAL A 83 7.70 3.41 -21.84
CA VAL A 83 7.77 1.96 -21.56
C VAL A 83 7.55 1.71 -20.06
N SER A 84 8.17 2.51 -19.18
CA SER A 84 7.95 2.49 -17.72
C SER A 84 6.47 2.66 -17.40
N ASN A 85 5.85 3.66 -17.98
CA ASN A 85 4.43 3.95 -17.77
C ASN A 85 3.53 2.80 -18.24
N SER A 86 3.85 2.17 -19.38
CA SER A 86 3.11 1.04 -19.92
C SER A 86 3.20 -0.20 -19.01
N LEU A 87 4.40 -0.53 -18.54
CA LEU A 87 4.64 -1.63 -17.60
C LEU A 87 3.96 -1.40 -16.26
N ASN A 88 4.12 -0.21 -15.68
CA ASN A 88 3.49 0.13 -14.42
C ASN A 88 1.95 0.06 -14.52
N SER A 89 1.38 0.54 -15.64
CA SER A 89 -0.06 0.42 -15.87
C SER A 89 -0.53 -1.04 -15.95
N ALA A 90 0.27 -1.93 -16.55
CA ALA A 90 -0.02 -3.35 -16.60
C ALA A 90 0.08 -3.99 -15.21
N LEU A 91 1.15 -3.69 -14.47
CA LEU A 91 1.37 -4.14 -13.09
C LEU A 91 0.20 -3.74 -12.18
N MET A 92 -0.23 -2.47 -12.23
CA MET A 92 -1.34 -1.99 -11.39
C MET A 92 -2.66 -2.71 -11.68
N ARG A 93 -2.95 -3.01 -12.96
CA ARG A 93 -4.14 -3.81 -13.32
C ARG A 93 -4.02 -5.24 -12.81
N ALA A 94 -2.90 -5.90 -13.11
CA ALA A 94 -2.66 -7.29 -12.70
C ALA A 94 -2.69 -7.45 -11.18
N GLY A 95 -2.01 -6.58 -10.43
CA GLY A 95 -2.01 -6.58 -8.97
C GLY A 95 -3.40 -6.33 -8.37
N THR A 96 -4.21 -5.47 -9.00
CA THR A 96 -5.61 -5.25 -8.57
C THR A 96 -6.44 -6.52 -8.77
N GLU A 97 -6.36 -7.14 -9.95
CA GLU A 97 -7.10 -8.37 -10.26
C GLU A 97 -6.67 -9.54 -9.35
N ALA A 98 -5.38 -9.72 -9.14
CA ALA A 98 -4.83 -10.75 -8.25
C ALA A 98 -5.28 -10.52 -6.79
N SER A 99 -5.22 -9.28 -6.29
CA SER A 99 -5.66 -8.93 -4.94
C SER A 99 -7.15 -9.22 -4.73
N GLN A 100 -7.99 -8.91 -5.72
CA GLN A 100 -9.42 -9.23 -5.68
C GLN A 100 -9.67 -10.74 -5.67
N ALA A 101 -8.93 -11.50 -6.47
CA ALA A 101 -9.03 -12.95 -6.53
C ALA A 101 -8.60 -13.63 -5.21
N LEU A 102 -7.63 -13.06 -4.49
CA LEU A 102 -7.10 -13.59 -3.21
C LEU A 102 -7.82 -13.07 -1.95
N ALA A 103 -8.71 -12.07 -2.05
CA ALA A 103 -9.35 -11.44 -0.89
C ALA A 103 -10.03 -12.45 0.06
N PHE A 104 -10.61 -13.52 -0.49
CA PHE A 104 -11.28 -14.57 0.29
C PHE A 104 -10.32 -15.28 1.26
N VAL A 105 -9.02 -15.40 0.94
CA VAL A 105 -8.05 -16.15 1.73
C VAL A 105 -7.96 -15.56 3.14
N SER A 106 -7.85 -14.24 3.26
CA SER A 106 -7.74 -13.59 4.59
C SER A 106 -9.00 -13.81 5.43
N ILE A 107 -10.17 -13.80 4.81
CA ILE A 107 -11.47 -13.96 5.49
C ILE A 107 -11.69 -15.42 5.91
N GLU A 108 -11.52 -16.36 4.99
CA GLU A 108 -11.76 -17.78 5.26
C GLU A 108 -10.69 -18.36 6.20
N LEU A 109 -9.42 -18.01 6.02
CA LEU A 109 -8.35 -18.41 6.95
C LEU A 109 -8.57 -17.80 8.33
N GLY A 110 -8.98 -16.53 8.42
CA GLY A 110 -9.30 -15.91 9.70
C GLY A 110 -10.43 -16.64 10.43
N LYS A 111 -11.51 -16.98 9.72
CA LYS A 111 -12.61 -17.79 10.28
C LYS A 111 -12.14 -19.17 10.73
N LEU A 112 -11.27 -19.80 9.93
CA LEU A 112 -10.72 -21.10 10.26
C LEU A 112 -9.92 -21.07 11.56
N LEU A 113 -9.04 -20.09 11.71
CA LEU A 113 -8.19 -19.94 12.88
C LEU A 113 -8.98 -19.55 14.14
N LEU A 114 -10.09 -18.83 14.00
CA LEU A 114 -11.02 -18.59 15.11
C LEU A 114 -11.75 -19.87 15.54
N ALA A 115 -12.07 -20.77 14.60
CA ALA A 115 -12.78 -22.01 14.89
C ALA A 115 -11.84 -23.13 15.38
N ARG A 116 -10.60 -23.15 14.89
CA ARG A 116 -9.56 -24.14 15.17
C ARG A 116 -8.24 -23.46 15.53
N PRO A 117 -8.17 -22.76 16.68
CA PRO A 117 -6.95 -22.04 17.10
C PRO A 117 -5.75 -22.98 17.32
N GLU A 118 -5.98 -24.27 17.56
CA GLU A 118 -4.95 -25.30 17.69
C GLU A 118 -4.07 -25.43 16.43
N LEU A 119 -4.57 -25.05 15.24
CA LEU A 119 -3.81 -25.09 13.99
C LEU A 119 -2.55 -24.22 14.03
N ILE A 120 -2.51 -23.19 14.87
CA ILE A 120 -1.35 -22.30 15.03
C ILE A 120 -0.15 -23.06 15.62
N GLU A 121 -0.41 -24.06 16.46
CA GLU A 121 0.60 -24.84 17.16
C GLU A 121 0.89 -26.20 16.48
N GLU A 122 0.27 -26.47 15.33
CA GLU A 122 0.48 -27.72 14.60
C GLU A 122 1.91 -27.83 14.06
N PRO A 123 2.65 -28.91 14.36
CA PRO A 123 4.05 -29.04 13.95
C PRO A 123 4.28 -28.94 12.44
N ILE A 124 3.33 -29.40 11.62
CA ILE A 124 3.42 -29.33 10.15
C ILE A 124 3.27 -27.89 9.61
N LEU A 125 2.78 -26.96 10.44
CA LEU A 125 2.60 -25.54 10.14
C LEU A 125 3.63 -24.66 10.86
N ALA A 126 4.69 -25.23 11.44
CA ALA A 126 5.66 -24.50 12.25
C ALA A 126 6.29 -23.30 11.50
N ASP A 127 6.62 -23.46 10.22
CA ASP A 127 7.18 -22.38 9.38
C ASP A 127 6.19 -21.24 9.14
N TYR A 128 4.89 -21.52 9.29
CA TYR A 128 3.79 -20.58 9.13
C TYR A 128 3.27 -20.03 10.46
N LYS A 129 3.78 -20.47 11.61
CA LYS A 129 3.23 -20.16 12.93
C LYS A 129 2.97 -18.66 13.13
N HIS A 130 4.01 -17.84 12.93
CA HIS A 130 3.90 -16.40 13.11
C HIS A 130 2.87 -15.77 12.15
N TYR A 131 2.85 -16.21 10.89
CA TYR A 131 1.85 -15.77 9.92
C TYR A 131 0.42 -16.12 10.38
N LEU A 132 0.21 -17.34 10.91
CA LEU A 132 -1.10 -17.76 11.40
C LEU A 132 -1.52 -16.99 12.66
N GLU A 133 -0.62 -16.76 13.62
CA GLU A 133 -0.88 -15.91 14.80
C GLU A 133 -1.35 -14.51 14.38
N ARG A 134 -0.63 -13.91 13.42
CA ARG A 134 -0.96 -12.61 12.84
C ARG A 134 -2.34 -12.57 12.21
N ARG A 135 -2.70 -13.61 11.45
CA ARG A 135 -4.03 -13.74 10.83
C ARG A 135 -5.12 -13.96 11.86
N ALA A 136 -4.86 -14.76 12.89
CA ALA A 136 -5.79 -15.00 13.99
C ALA A 136 -6.07 -13.71 14.78
N LYS A 137 -5.03 -12.91 15.09
CA LYS A 137 -5.19 -11.60 15.75
C LYS A 137 -6.02 -10.62 14.90
N ALA A 138 -5.88 -10.65 13.58
CA ALA A 138 -6.64 -9.78 12.68
C ALA A 138 -8.08 -10.24 12.41
N ALA A 139 -8.36 -11.55 12.52
CA ALA A 139 -9.64 -12.14 12.15
C ALA A 139 -10.88 -11.51 12.83
N PRO A 140 -10.87 -11.15 14.13
CA PRO A 140 -12.00 -10.47 14.79
C PRO A 140 -12.37 -9.12 14.17
N HIS A 141 -11.43 -8.48 13.47
CA HIS A 141 -11.58 -7.15 12.89
C HIS A 141 -11.95 -7.16 11.41
N LEU A 142 -12.01 -8.33 10.79
CA LEU A 142 -12.49 -8.50 9.42
C LEU A 142 -14.01 -8.40 9.38
N LEU A 143 -14.51 -7.71 8.35
CA LEU A 143 -15.93 -7.68 8.02
C LEU A 143 -16.25 -8.81 7.03
N SER A 144 -17.53 -8.94 6.65
CA SER A 144 -17.90 -9.87 5.58
C SER A 144 -17.31 -9.43 4.24
N GLU A 145 -17.09 -10.38 3.32
CA GLU A 145 -16.56 -10.07 1.98
C GLU A 145 -17.41 -9.01 1.24
N ALA A 146 -18.74 -9.04 1.43
CA ALA A 146 -19.65 -8.06 0.83
C ALA A 146 -19.43 -6.65 1.42
N GLU A 147 -19.29 -6.53 2.74
CA GLU A 147 -19.00 -5.26 3.41
C GLU A 147 -17.64 -4.70 2.98
N GLU A 148 -16.61 -5.54 2.94
CA GLU A 148 -15.26 -5.15 2.49
C GLU A 148 -15.29 -4.64 1.04
N LYS A 149 -16.00 -5.33 0.14
CA LYS A 149 -16.18 -4.89 -1.25
C LYS A 149 -16.86 -3.53 -1.36
N VAL A 150 -17.92 -3.30 -0.57
CA VAL A 150 -18.62 -2.01 -0.55
C VAL A 150 -17.71 -0.90 -0.04
N ILE A 151 -16.97 -1.15 1.04
CA ILE A 151 -16.03 -0.18 1.62
C ILE A 151 -14.95 0.18 0.59
N LEU A 152 -14.32 -0.80 -0.05
CA LEU A 152 -13.29 -0.57 -1.07
C LEU A 152 -13.83 0.26 -2.25
N ALA A 153 -15.02 -0.08 -2.77
CA ALA A 153 -15.63 0.66 -3.88
C ALA A 153 -15.98 2.11 -3.50
N LYS A 154 -16.45 2.34 -2.27
CA LYS A 154 -16.72 3.68 -1.72
C LYS A 154 -15.42 4.47 -1.54
N ASP A 155 -14.41 3.88 -0.90
CA ASP A 155 -13.16 4.55 -0.53
C ASP A 155 -12.31 4.93 -1.74
N GLN A 156 -12.35 4.12 -2.80
CA GLN A 156 -11.68 4.41 -4.07
C GLN A 156 -12.04 5.79 -4.61
N ASN A 157 -13.32 6.18 -4.51
CA ASN A 157 -13.81 7.45 -5.00
C ASN A 157 -13.95 8.52 -3.89
N GLY A 158 -13.93 8.12 -2.62
CA GLY A 158 -14.02 8.99 -1.45
C GLY A 158 -12.68 9.22 -0.76
N LEU A 159 -12.42 8.45 0.30
CA LEU A 159 -11.30 8.63 1.22
C LEU A 159 -9.93 8.65 0.54
N PHE A 160 -9.69 7.80 -0.47
CA PHE A 160 -8.42 7.78 -1.19
C PHE A 160 -8.23 9.05 -2.03
N THR A 161 -9.30 9.58 -2.61
CA THR A 161 -9.27 10.86 -3.33
C THR A 161 -8.95 12.01 -2.37
N LEU A 162 -9.63 12.06 -1.21
CA LEU A 162 -9.39 13.09 -0.19
C LEU A 162 -7.96 13.05 0.35
N SER A 163 -7.43 11.86 0.62
CA SER A 163 -6.06 11.68 1.12
C SER A 163 -5.01 12.14 0.11
N ARG A 164 -5.25 11.97 -1.19
CA ARG A 164 -4.35 12.40 -2.27
C ARG A 164 -4.52 13.86 -2.68
N LEU A 165 -5.63 14.49 -2.30
CA LEU A 165 -5.98 15.84 -2.73
C LEU A 165 -4.95 16.87 -2.24
N GLN A 166 -4.44 16.69 -1.02
CA GLN A 166 -3.43 17.59 -0.46
C GLN A 166 -2.19 17.67 -1.33
N SER A 167 -1.63 16.52 -1.73
CA SER A 167 -0.38 16.50 -2.50
C SER A 167 -0.59 17.07 -3.90
N LYS A 168 -1.75 16.78 -4.53
CA LYS A 168 -2.14 17.38 -5.82
C LYS A 168 -2.34 18.89 -5.73
N TRP A 169 -2.97 19.37 -4.67
CA TRP A 169 -3.15 20.81 -4.48
C TRP A 169 -1.78 21.47 -4.30
N LEU A 170 -0.93 20.92 -3.43
CA LEU A 170 0.38 21.46 -3.10
C LEU A 170 1.32 21.50 -4.31
N SER A 171 1.27 20.51 -5.20
CA SER A 171 2.09 20.47 -6.41
C SER A 171 1.77 21.58 -7.43
N THR A 172 0.61 22.25 -7.28
CA THR A 172 0.22 23.38 -8.14
C THR A 172 0.50 24.74 -7.51
N ARG A 173 1.14 24.77 -6.33
CA ARG A 173 1.45 26.01 -5.61
C ARG A 173 2.90 26.39 -5.80
N THR A 174 3.12 27.70 -5.86
CA THR A 174 4.42 28.31 -5.72
C THR A 174 4.46 29.14 -4.44
N PHE A 175 5.68 29.35 -3.95
CA PHE A 175 5.98 30.04 -2.71
C PHE A 175 6.90 31.21 -3.05
N ASP A 176 6.34 32.42 -2.95
CA ASP A 176 7.08 33.64 -3.23
C ASP A 176 7.96 33.98 -2.02
N VAL A 177 9.27 34.04 -2.23
CA VAL A 177 10.28 34.30 -1.21
C VAL A 177 11.28 35.34 -1.71
N VAL A 178 11.85 36.12 -0.79
CA VAL A 178 12.98 37.00 -1.10
C VAL A 178 14.23 36.39 -0.48
N ILE A 179 15.20 36.02 -1.30
CA ILE A 179 16.48 35.42 -0.90
C ILE A 179 17.58 36.28 -1.48
N ASP A 180 18.53 36.73 -0.66
CA ASP A 180 19.62 37.62 -1.06
C ASP A 180 19.15 38.91 -1.78
N GLY A 181 17.95 39.39 -1.45
CA GLY A 181 17.34 40.57 -2.07
C GLY A 181 16.65 40.29 -3.41
N GLU A 182 16.64 39.06 -3.89
CA GLU A 182 15.96 38.65 -5.12
C GLU A 182 14.62 37.99 -4.81
N ALA A 183 13.56 38.45 -5.47
CA ALA A 183 12.26 37.78 -5.43
C ALA A 183 12.29 36.51 -6.29
N ARG A 184 11.93 35.37 -5.69
CA ARG A 184 11.86 34.06 -6.34
C ARG A 184 10.50 33.45 -6.05
N SER A 185 9.94 32.75 -7.03
CA SER A 185 8.73 31.93 -6.87
C SER A 185 9.14 30.47 -6.98
N LEU A 186 9.10 29.75 -5.87
CA LEU A 186 9.67 28.41 -5.76
C LEU A 186 8.57 27.36 -5.63
N SER A 187 8.78 26.19 -6.21
CA SER A 187 7.98 24.99 -5.92
C SER A 187 8.28 24.45 -4.50
N MET A 188 7.43 23.59 -3.96
CA MET A 188 7.67 22.96 -2.65
C MET A 188 9.00 22.20 -2.60
N GLY A 189 9.40 21.55 -3.71
CA GLY A 189 10.68 20.82 -3.81
C GLY A 189 11.89 21.75 -3.72
N GLU A 190 11.84 22.90 -4.38
CA GLU A 190 12.91 23.91 -4.33
C GLU A 190 12.96 24.59 -2.96
N VAL A 191 11.80 24.85 -2.36
CA VAL A 191 11.68 25.43 -1.02
C VAL A 191 12.42 24.59 0.04
N TYR A 192 12.36 23.25 -0.05
CA TYR A 192 13.05 22.36 0.89
C TYR A 192 14.56 22.62 1.00
N ALA A 193 15.22 22.99 -0.10
CA ALA A 193 16.66 23.29 -0.08
C ALA A 193 16.98 24.49 0.83
N TYR A 194 16.07 25.45 0.94
CA TYR A 194 16.26 26.68 1.70
C TYR A 194 15.73 26.61 3.14
N MET A 195 14.94 25.58 3.49
CA MET A 195 14.46 25.39 4.87
C MET A 195 15.60 25.14 5.88
N TYR A 196 16.73 24.62 5.39
CA TYR A 196 17.93 24.32 6.16
C TYR A 196 19.12 25.23 5.82
N ASP A 197 18.85 26.34 5.12
CA ASP A 197 19.89 27.31 4.74
C ASP A 197 20.64 27.81 6.00
N PRO A 198 21.97 27.99 5.97
CA PRO A 198 22.71 28.51 7.11
C PRO A 198 22.23 29.90 7.56
N ASP A 199 21.75 30.75 6.65
CA ASP A 199 21.21 32.05 6.99
C ASP A 199 19.79 31.97 7.59
N ARG A 200 19.64 32.57 8.77
CA ARG A 200 18.36 32.63 9.48
C ARG A 200 17.32 33.47 8.74
N ALA A 201 17.73 34.53 8.04
CA ALA A 201 16.77 35.39 7.35
C ALA A 201 16.13 34.64 6.16
N THR A 202 16.94 33.93 5.36
CA THR A 202 16.45 33.01 4.32
C THR A 202 15.48 31.97 4.88
N ARG A 203 15.85 31.23 5.94
CA ARG A 203 14.94 30.25 6.57
C ARG A 203 13.62 30.90 6.98
N ARG A 204 13.67 32.06 7.63
CA ARG A 204 12.46 32.77 8.08
C ARG A 204 11.54 33.14 6.92
N ALA A 205 12.08 33.74 5.86
CA ALA A 205 11.30 34.15 4.69
C ALA A 205 10.61 32.93 4.04
N VAL A 206 11.33 31.81 3.95
CA VAL A 206 10.80 30.53 3.46
C VAL A 206 9.63 30.03 4.31
N TYR A 207 9.81 29.88 5.62
CA TYR A 207 8.73 29.41 6.51
C TYR A 207 7.51 30.35 6.49
N GLU A 208 7.72 31.67 6.48
CA GLU A 208 6.64 32.65 6.40
C GLU A 208 5.86 32.53 5.08
N SER A 209 6.53 32.31 3.95
CA SER A 209 5.90 32.10 2.65
C SER A 209 5.07 30.81 2.62
N ILE A 210 5.64 29.69 3.09
CA ILE A 210 4.93 28.39 3.18
C ILE A 210 3.65 28.54 3.99
N HIS A 211 3.75 29.07 5.21
CA HIS A 211 2.59 29.19 6.10
C HIS A 211 1.55 30.17 5.57
N THR A 212 1.97 31.29 4.97
CA THR A 212 1.04 32.26 4.38
C THR A 212 0.26 31.64 3.23
N THR A 213 0.91 30.87 2.36
CA THR A 213 0.25 30.22 1.23
C THR A 213 -0.71 29.11 1.69
N ILE A 214 -0.28 28.24 2.60
CA ILE A 214 -1.11 27.11 3.07
C ILE A 214 -2.30 27.59 3.91
N ARG A 215 -2.13 28.65 4.72
CA ARG A 215 -3.20 29.19 5.57
C ARG A 215 -4.40 29.71 4.78
N ARG A 216 -4.24 30.11 3.51
CA ARG A 216 -5.34 30.63 2.68
C ARG A 216 -6.52 29.65 2.58
N ASP A 217 -6.23 28.35 2.63
CA ASP A 217 -7.21 27.28 2.50
C ASP A 217 -7.41 26.52 3.83
N GLU A 218 -7.17 27.15 4.98
CA GLU A 218 -7.18 26.48 6.29
C GLU A 218 -8.50 25.77 6.62
N LEU A 219 -9.64 26.35 6.27
CA LEU A 219 -10.96 25.75 6.51
C LEU A 219 -11.17 24.50 5.66
N LEU A 220 -10.74 24.52 4.39
CA LEU A 220 -10.80 23.38 3.49
C LEU A 220 -9.98 22.21 4.05
N TRP A 221 -8.74 22.48 4.48
CA TRP A 221 -7.86 21.44 5.03
C TRP A 221 -8.34 20.92 6.38
N ALA A 222 -8.88 21.79 7.24
CA ALA A 222 -9.48 21.39 8.50
C ALA A 222 -10.66 20.42 8.28
N ASP A 223 -11.53 20.70 7.31
CA ASP A 223 -12.69 19.86 7.02
C ASP A 223 -12.32 18.55 6.32
N ILE A 224 -11.34 18.56 5.41
CA ILE A 224 -10.78 17.33 4.83
C ILE A 224 -10.18 16.44 5.91
N LEU A 225 -9.36 17.01 6.80
CA LEU A 225 -8.74 16.24 7.89
C LEU A 225 -9.78 15.65 8.83
N LYS A 226 -10.79 16.44 9.23
CA LYS A 226 -11.92 15.94 10.03
C LYS A 226 -12.64 14.78 9.34
N ALA A 227 -12.89 14.88 8.03
CA ALA A 227 -13.55 13.81 7.28
C ALA A 227 -12.75 12.51 7.32
N ILE A 228 -11.44 12.58 7.07
CA ILE A 228 -10.54 11.41 7.11
C ILE A 228 -10.50 10.81 8.52
N VAL A 229 -10.32 11.64 9.56
CA VAL A 229 -10.25 11.17 10.95
C VAL A 229 -11.57 10.56 11.42
N ASN A 230 -12.71 11.17 11.06
CA ASN A 230 -14.03 10.66 11.43
C ASN A 230 -14.37 9.34 10.73
N ASP A 231 -14.01 9.20 9.46
CA ASP A 231 -14.17 7.95 8.72
C ASP A 231 -13.30 6.84 9.32
N HIS A 232 -12.02 7.12 9.61
CA HIS A 232 -11.13 6.17 10.30
C HIS A 232 -11.70 5.73 11.66
N ALA A 233 -12.17 6.67 12.48
CA ALA A 233 -12.78 6.37 13.77
C ALA A 233 -14.07 5.54 13.63
N ALA A 234 -14.89 5.80 12.61
CA ALA A 234 -16.08 5.02 12.31
C ALA A 234 -15.73 3.60 11.85
N MET A 235 -14.74 3.45 10.96
CA MET A 235 -14.24 2.14 10.53
C MET A 235 -13.66 1.34 11.69
N CYS A 236 -12.92 1.99 12.59
CA CYS A 236 -12.39 1.33 13.78
C CYS A 236 -13.51 0.72 14.63
N LYS A 237 -14.61 1.47 14.85
CA LYS A 237 -15.78 0.96 15.58
C LYS A 237 -16.47 -0.20 14.86
N LEU A 238 -16.71 -0.10 13.55
CA LEU A 238 -17.33 -1.18 12.77
C LEU A 238 -16.48 -2.46 12.78
N ARG A 239 -15.16 -2.30 12.72
CA ARG A 239 -14.18 -3.39 12.79
C ARG A 239 -13.82 -3.79 14.22
N ARG A 240 -14.53 -3.27 15.23
CA ARG A 240 -14.38 -3.66 16.64
C ARG A 240 -12.97 -3.44 17.20
N TYR A 241 -12.24 -2.46 16.70
CA TYR A 241 -10.99 -2.01 17.31
C TYR A 241 -11.29 -1.21 18.59
N SER A 242 -10.50 -1.46 19.62
CA SER A 242 -10.49 -0.78 20.91
C SER A 242 -10.00 0.68 20.82
N SER A 243 -9.15 0.98 19.84
CA SER A 243 -8.66 2.35 19.60
C SER A 243 -8.42 2.63 18.12
N PRO A 244 -8.38 3.91 17.70
CA PRO A 244 -7.97 4.29 16.35
C PRO A 244 -6.51 3.95 16.01
N LEU A 245 -5.67 3.65 17.01
CA LEU A 245 -4.26 3.32 16.81
C LEU A 245 -4.05 1.83 16.57
N GLU A 246 -4.90 0.98 17.16
CA GLU A 246 -4.80 -0.47 17.11
C GLU A 246 -4.67 -1.08 15.70
N PRO A 247 -5.38 -0.62 14.65
CA PRO A 247 -5.19 -1.17 13.31
C PRO A 247 -3.74 -1.02 12.84
N SER A 248 -3.12 0.13 13.10
CA SER A 248 -1.73 0.41 12.71
C SER A 248 -0.75 -0.44 13.51
N LEU A 249 -0.97 -0.58 14.82
CA LEU A 249 -0.18 -1.44 15.70
C LEU A 249 -0.22 -2.90 15.24
N LEU A 250 -1.44 -3.39 15.00
CA LEU A 250 -1.67 -4.75 14.54
C LEU A 250 -1.02 -5.02 13.19
N VAL A 251 -1.09 -4.10 12.22
CA VAL A 251 -0.43 -4.26 10.92
C VAL A 251 1.10 -4.28 11.07
N ASN A 252 1.67 -3.53 12.01
CA ASN A 252 3.13 -3.43 12.20
C ASN A 252 3.73 -4.41 13.22
N ASP A 253 2.90 -5.21 13.91
CA ASP A 253 3.34 -6.09 15.02
C ASP A 253 3.91 -5.33 16.21
N VAL A 254 3.31 -4.18 16.52
CA VAL A 254 3.78 -3.31 17.60
C VAL A 254 2.80 -3.38 18.75
N GLU A 255 3.32 -3.62 19.95
CA GLU A 255 2.52 -3.57 21.17
C GLU A 255 2.19 -2.11 21.53
N ALA A 256 1.02 -1.87 22.13
CA ALA A 256 0.53 -0.52 22.37
C ALA A 256 1.38 0.27 23.37
N ASP A 257 2.12 -0.39 24.25
CA ASP A 257 3.02 0.22 25.23
C ASP A 257 4.35 0.69 24.64
N ALA A 258 4.66 0.31 23.39
CA ALA A 258 5.85 0.75 22.68
C ALA A 258 5.70 2.15 22.03
N VAL A 259 4.49 2.75 22.08
CA VAL A 259 4.15 4.05 21.46
C VAL A 259 3.72 5.06 22.53
#